data_AF-A0A833DCH4-F1
#
_entry.id   AF-A0A833DCH4-F1
#
_cell.length_a   1.000
_cell.length_b   1.000
_cell.length_c   1.000
_cell.angle_alpha   90.00
_cell.angle_beta   90.00
_cell.angle_gamma   90.00
#
_symmetry.space_group_name_H-M   'P 1'
#
loop_
_entity.id
_entity.type
_entity.pdbx_description
1 polymer ?
#
loop_
_entity_poly.entity_id
_entity_poly.type
_entity_poly.pdbx_seq_one_letter_code
_entity_poly.pdbx_strand_id
1 'polypeptide(L)' 'MGKIEQYEISDGKLKRKRDFCPECGPGVFLAEHNNRSSCGKCGYTKMKE' A
#
# COMPACT_ATOMS: atom_id res chain seq x y z
N MET A 1 -9.29 3.39 -11.82
CA MET A 1 -7.90 3.46 -11.33
C MET A 1 -7.25 2.10 -11.50
N GLY A 2 -6.27 1.99 -12.39
CA GLY A 2 -5.62 0.73 -12.74
C GLY A 2 -4.47 0.40 -11.77
N LYS A 3 -4.24 -0.88 -11.47
CA LYS A 3 -3.15 -1.37 -10.59
C LYS A 3 -1.76 -0.80 -10.92
N ILE A 4 -1.54 -0.36 -12.16
CA ILE A 4 -0.31 0.24 -12.69
C ILE A 4 0.08 1.56 -12.00
N GLU A 5 -0.89 2.36 -11.55
CA GLU A 5 -0.63 3.68 -10.94
C GLU A 5 0.12 3.59 -9.60
N GLN A 6 0.19 2.39 -9.00
CA GLN A 6 0.80 2.11 -7.70
C GLN A 6 2.28 1.74 -7.79
N TYR A 7 2.80 1.54 -9.00
CA TYR A 7 4.17 1.14 -9.26
C TYR A 7 4.86 2.24 -10.04
N GLU A 8 5.84 2.89 -9.42
CA GLU A 8 6.70 3.87 -10.07
C GLU A 8 8.03 3.22 -10.39
N ILE A 9 8.52 3.42 -11.61
CA ILE A 9 9.87 3.02 -11.98
C ILE A 9 10.71 4.28 -11.91
N SER A 10 11.52 4.41 -10.85
CA SER A 10 12.53 5.47 -10.78
C SER A 10 13.90 4.82 -10.96
N ASP A 11 14.60 5.20 -12.03
CA ASP A 11 16.01 4.82 -12.25
C ASP A 11 16.26 3.30 -12.27
N GLY A 12 15.39 2.55 -12.97
CA GLY A 12 15.47 1.08 -13.05
C GLY A 12 15.09 0.35 -11.75
N LYS A 13 14.75 1.07 -10.67
CA LYS A 13 14.27 0.50 -9.40
C LYS A 13 12.76 0.68 -9.29
N LEU A 14 12.09 -0.45 -9.05
CA LEU A 14 10.64 -0.52 -8.90
C LEU A 14 10.25 0.00 -7.51
N LYS A 15 9.87 1.29 -7.43
CA LYS A 15 9.36 1.93 -6.23
C LYS A 15 7.85 1.67 -6.11
N ARG A 16 7.47 0.97 -5.06
CA ARG A 16 6.06 0.71 -4.71
C ARG A 16 5.54 1.91 -3.92
N LYS A 17 4.48 2.56 -4.40
CA LYS A 17 3.93 3.78 -3.79
C LYS A 17 3.18 3.56 -2.48
N ARG A 18 2.70 2.34 -2.21
CA ARG A 18 1.95 2.02 -0.98
C ARG A 18 2.57 0.83 -0.27
N ASP A 19 2.51 0.88 1.06
CA ASP A 19 2.87 -0.23 1.93
C ASP A 19 1.98 -1.45 1.69
N PHE A 20 2.57 -2.64 1.85
CA PHE A 20 1.83 -3.90 1.90
C PHE A 20 1.39 -4.22 3.31
N CYS A 21 0.28 -4.95 3.42
CA CYS A 21 -0.17 -5.40 4.73
C CYS A 21 0.75 -6.51 5.23
N PRO A 22 1.35 -6.36 6.44
CA PRO A 22 2.27 -7.36 6.98
C PRO A 22 1.59 -8.70 7.22
N GLU A 23 0.28 -8.70 7.50
CA GLU A 23 -0.50 -9.92 7.76
C GLU A 23 -1.06 -10.55 6.47
N CYS A 24 -1.50 -9.73 5.53
CA CYS A 24 -2.13 -10.21 4.29
C CYS A 24 -1.12 -10.55 3.17
N GLY A 25 0.15 -10.13 3.30
CA GLY A 25 1.24 -10.49 2.39
C GLY A 25 1.37 -9.63 1.13
N PRO A 26 2.42 -9.89 0.31
CA PRO A 26 2.72 -9.12 -0.90
C PRO A 26 1.60 -9.30 -1.94
N GLY A 27 0.89 -8.21 -2.22
CA GLY A 27 -0.26 -8.20 -3.13
C GLY A 27 -1.47 -7.43 -2.58
N VAL A 28 -1.51 -7.19 -1.27
CA VAL A 28 -2.54 -6.36 -0.63
C VAL A 28 -1.93 -5.04 -0.16
N PHE A 29 -2.20 -3.98 -0.90
CA PHE A 29 -1.82 -2.63 -0.52
C PHE A 29 -2.73 -2.12 0.61
N LEU A 30 -2.15 -1.43 1.59
CA LEU A 30 -2.95 -0.64 2.51
C LEU A 30 -3.52 0.56 1.75
N ALA A 31 -4.78 0.87 2.03
CA ALA A 31 -5.38 2.14 1.67
C ALA A 31 -4.78 3.22 2.56
N GLU A 32 -3.94 4.06 1.97
CA GLU A 32 -3.33 5.18 2.66
C GLU A 32 -4.28 6.37 2.68
N HIS A 33 -4.67 6.79 3.87
CA HIS A 33 -5.40 8.03 4.15
C HIS A 33 -4.52 8.95 5.00
N ASN A 34 -4.84 10.24 5.05
CA ASN A 34 -4.05 11.24 5.78
C ASN A 34 -3.81 10.90 7.26
N ASN A 35 -4.76 10.22 7.92
CA ASN A 35 -4.69 9.92 9.36
C ASN A 35 -4.55 8.40 9.65
N ARG A 36 -4.70 7.55 8.62
CA ARG A 36 -4.68 6.09 8.81
C ARG A 36 -4.36 5.35 7.53
N SER A 37 -3.80 4.17 7.68
CA SER A 37 -3.63 3.18 6.64
C SER A 37 -4.46 1.96 6.97
N SER A 38 -5.43 1.61 6.15
CA SER A 38 -6.33 0.47 6.41
C SER A 38 -6.21 -0.61 5.35
N CYS A 39 -6.18 -1.87 5.77
CA CYS A 39 -6.20 -3.03 4.92
C CYS A 39 -7.65 -3.51 4.74
N GLY A 40 -8.16 -3.44 3.52
CA GLY A 40 -9.53 -3.88 3.21
C GLY A 40 -9.75 -5.40 3.26
N LYS A 41 -8.68 -6.21 3.38
CA LYS A 41 -8.77 -7.69 3.35
C LYS A 41 -8.73 -8.33 4.73
N CYS A 42 -7.89 -7.83 5.65
CA CYS A 42 -7.76 -8.36 7.01
C CYS A 42 -8.26 -7.38 8.11
N GLY A 43 -8.71 -6.17 7.76
CA GLY A 43 -9.17 -5.17 8.73
C GLY A 43 -8.04 -4.45 9.48
N TYR A 44 -6.78 -4.80 9.21
CA TYR A 44 -5.60 -4.16 9.79
C TYR A 44 -5.61 -2.65 9.55
N THR A 45 -5.61 -1.86 10.61
CA THR A 45 -5.57 -0.39 10.51
C THR A 45 -4.38 0.13 11.30
N LYS A 46 -3.46 0.80 10.59
CA LYS A 46 -2.30 1.49 11.16
C LYS A 46 -2.55 2.98 11.12
N MET A 47 -2.69 3.64 12.27
CA MET A 47 -2.75 5.10 12.30
C MET A 47 -1.37 5.66 11.91
N LYS A 48 -1.37 6.59 10.96
CA LYS A 48 -0.17 7.37 10.62
C LYS A 48 -0.35 8.70 11.34
N GLU A 49 0.57 9.01 12.24
CA GLU A 49 0.60 10.29 13.00
C GLU A 49 1.12 11.42 12.12
#